data_AF-A0AA40LPM1-F1
#
_entry.id   AF-A0AA40LPM1-F1
#
_cell.length_a   1.000
_cell.length_b   1.000
_cell.length_c   1.000
_cell.angle_alpha   90.00
_cell.angle_beta   90.00
_cell.angle_gamma   90.00
#
_symmetry.space_group_name_H-M   'P 1'
#
loop_
_entity.id
_entity.type
_entity.pdbx_description
1 polymer ?
#
loop_
_entity_poly.entity_id
_entity_poly.type
_entity_poly.pdbx_seq_one_letter_code
_entity_poly.pdbx_strand_id
1 'polypeptide(L)'
;MKTAPASPACEDKEEGASQVRPHRVPSESGFKLSNELKQHVTRTLSENYGQPGATEITTSVDRLQQDGSEASKPEWGPGTCGKAGSLALGSASCVTRKLPLFKCCGSNSSADWQHSAYILSREAEGRLVPDSCCKTVVARCGQRAHPSNIYKVEGGCITKLEQFLANHLLLMGAVGIGVACLQVSEEGGRRRALNALPRAVIPDH
;
A
#
# COMPACT_ATOMS: atom_id res chain seq x y z
N MET A 1 40.78 32.15 -22.62
CA MET A 1 39.62 33.07 -22.73
C MET A 1 39.02 32.92 -24.10
N LYS A 2 37.82 32.32 -24.21
CA LYS A 2 36.89 32.53 -25.32
C LYS A 2 35.53 31.99 -24.88
N THR A 3 34.65 32.98 -24.73
CA THR A 3 33.21 33.01 -24.48
C THR A 3 32.39 31.90 -25.12
N ALA A 4 31.42 31.38 -24.35
CA ALA A 4 30.28 30.64 -24.87
C ALA A 4 29.35 31.55 -25.70
N PRO A 5 28.63 30.99 -26.69
CA PRO A 5 27.35 31.52 -27.11
C PRO A 5 26.19 30.56 -26.80
N ALA A 6 25.02 31.17 -26.69
CA ALA A 6 23.78 30.72 -26.09
C ALA A 6 23.13 29.46 -26.69
N SER A 7 22.34 28.79 -25.84
CA SER A 7 21.37 27.74 -26.16
C SER A 7 20.38 28.18 -27.26
N PRO A 8 20.01 27.31 -28.20
CA PRO A 8 18.81 27.50 -29.00
C PRO A 8 17.57 27.15 -28.17
N ALA A 9 16.60 28.06 -28.16
CA ALA A 9 15.24 27.85 -27.68
C ALA A 9 14.56 26.74 -28.50
N CYS A 10 13.81 25.85 -27.85
CA CYS A 10 12.86 24.99 -28.55
C CYS A 10 11.59 25.81 -28.78
N GLU A 11 11.31 26.15 -30.04
CA GLU A 11 10.04 26.75 -30.45
C GLU A 11 8.91 25.71 -30.43
N ASP A 12 7.78 26.10 -29.85
CA ASP A 12 6.53 25.36 -29.79
C ASP A 12 5.92 25.23 -31.19
N LYS A 13 5.77 23.98 -31.66
CA LYS A 13 5.04 23.67 -32.88
C LYS A 13 3.62 23.22 -32.51
N GLU A 14 2.65 24.13 -32.65
CA GLU A 14 1.21 23.86 -32.59
C GLU A 14 0.83 22.90 -33.73
N GLU A 15 0.68 21.60 -33.41
CA GLU A 15 0.06 20.61 -34.28
C GLU A 15 -1.35 20.30 -33.77
N GLY A 16 -2.32 20.53 -34.67
CA GLY A 16 -3.74 20.66 -34.39
C GLY A 16 -4.36 19.52 -33.59
N ALA A 17 -5.17 19.90 -32.59
CA ALA A 17 -6.01 18.99 -31.84
C ALA A 17 -7.11 18.41 -32.74
N SER A 18 -6.85 17.22 -33.27
CA SER A 18 -7.91 16.31 -33.70
C SER A 18 -8.80 16.02 -32.50
N GLN A 19 -10.08 16.36 -32.64
CA GLN A 19 -11.07 16.25 -31.59
C GLN A 19 -11.35 14.78 -31.27
N VAL A 20 -10.60 14.23 -30.31
CA VAL A 20 -10.86 12.91 -29.73
C VAL A 20 -12.23 12.98 -29.04
N ARG A 21 -13.19 12.20 -29.55
CA ARG A 21 -14.48 11.99 -28.89
C ARG A 21 -14.22 11.56 -27.44
N PRO A 22 -14.89 12.14 -26.43
CA PRO A 22 -14.70 11.69 -25.06
C PRO A 22 -15.13 10.22 -24.99
N HIS A 23 -14.16 9.35 -24.68
CA HIS A 23 -14.50 8.04 -24.16
C HIS A 23 -15.41 8.29 -22.96
N ARG A 24 -16.64 7.76 -23.03
CA ARG A 24 -17.60 7.79 -21.94
C ARG A 24 -16.93 7.18 -20.71
N VAL A 25 -16.47 8.01 -19.79
CA VAL A 25 -15.95 7.61 -18.49
C VAL A 25 -17.09 6.88 -17.78
N PRO A 26 -16.94 5.60 -17.39
CA PRO A 26 -17.91 4.95 -16.54
C PRO A 26 -18.04 5.75 -15.25
N SER A 27 -19.29 5.97 -14.81
CA SER A 27 -19.65 6.67 -13.57
C SER A 27 -18.63 6.45 -12.43
N GLU A 28 -17.93 7.52 -12.04
CA GLU A 28 -17.00 7.59 -10.91
C GLU A 28 -17.76 7.45 -9.57
N SER A 29 -18.24 6.25 -9.25
CA SER A 29 -18.68 5.88 -7.90
C SER A 29 -17.69 4.89 -7.27
N GLY A 30 -16.40 5.10 -7.51
CA GLY A 30 -15.32 4.38 -6.85
C GLY A 30 -15.05 4.94 -5.46
N PHE A 31 -14.76 4.05 -4.50
CA PHE A 31 -14.26 4.45 -3.18
C PHE A 31 -13.00 5.32 -3.33
N LYS A 32 -13.02 6.52 -2.74
CA LYS A 32 -11.86 7.43 -2.65
C LYS A 32 -11.56 7.71 -1.18
N LEU A 33 -10.27 7.76 -0.85
CA LEU A 33 -9.77 8.12 0.47
C LEU A 33 -10.00 9.62 0.72
N SER A 34 -10.24 10.01 1.98
CA SER A 34 -10.42 11.43 2.32
C SER A 34 -9.11 12.22 2.16
N ASN A 35 -9.20 13.49 1.78
CA ASN A 35 -8.01 14.34 1.61
C ASN A 35 -7.20 14.47 2.91
N GLU A 36 -7.86 14.55 4.06
CA GLU A 36 -7.22 14.57 5.37
C GLU A 36 -6.36 13.31 5.60
N LEU A 37 -6.89 12.14 5.28
CA LEU A 37 -6.17 10.88 5.45
C LEU A 37 -5.01 10.77 4.45
N LYS A 38 -5.20 11.21 3.20
CA LYS A 38 -4.13 11.26 2.20
C LYS A 38 -2.97 12.13 2.65
N GLN A 39 -3.27 13.29 3.22
CA GLN A 39 -2.26 14.19 3.77
C GLN A 39 -1.54 13.56 4.96
N HIS A 40 -2.26 12.93 5.88
CA HIS A 40 -1.64 12.24 7.01
C HIS A 40 -0.67 11.14 6.55
N VAL A 41 -1.09 10.29 5.60
CA VAL A 41 -0.24 9.23 5.06
C VAL A 41 1.01 9.81 4.38
N THR A 42 0.85 10.87 3.59
CA THR A 42 1.97 11.56 2.93
C THR A 42 2.95 12.13 3.95
N ARG A 43 2.44 12.79 4.99
CA ARG A 43 3.25 13.34 6.07
C ARG A 43 4.01 12.26 6.83
N THR A 44 3.32 11.20 7.27
CA THR A 44 3.93 10.09 8.01
C THR A 44 5.05 9.44 7.20
N LEU A 45 4.83 9.22 5.89
CA LEU A 45 5.86 8.71 4.98
C LEU A 45 7.10 9.62 5.00
N SER A 46 6.92 10.91 4.73
CA SER A 46 8.05 11.84 4.57
C SER A 46 8.81 12.11 5.87
N GLU A 47 8.16 12.05 7.02
CA GLU A 47 8.78 12.31 8.33
C GLU A 47 9.45 11.08 8.94
N ASN A 48 8.88 9.88 8.76
CA ASN A 48 9.28 8.69 9.54
C ASN A 48 10.07 7.67 8.72
N TYR A 49 10.03 7.71 7.39
CA TYR A 49 10.75 6.75 6.58
C TYR A 49 12.27 6.85 6.81
N GLY A 50 12.91 5.70 7.09
CA GLY A 50 14.35 5.63 7.38
C GLY A 50 14.75 6.08 8.79
N GLN A 51 13.80 6.47 9.65
CA GLN A 51 14.10 6.84 11.03
C GLN A 51 14.34 5.60 11.91
N PRO A 52 15.29 5.64 12.87
CA PRO A 52 15.63 4.48 13.70
C PRO A 52 14.47 3.97 14.57
N GLY A 53 13.51 4.84 14.91
CA GLY A 53 12.29 4.47 15.64
C GLY A 53 11.11 4.02 14.77
N ALA A 54 11.24 4.00 13.45
CA ALA A 54 10.15 3.78 12.49
C ALA A 54 10.48 2.69 11.45
N THR A 55 11.22 1.67 11.87
CA THR A 55 11.62 0.54 11.03
C THR A 55 10.42 -0.25 10.49
N GLU A 56 9.36 -0.39 11.30
CA GLU A 56 8.12 -1.05 10.86
C GLU A 56 7.40 -0.29 9.75
N ILE A 57 7.39 1.05 9.85
CA ILE A 57 6.82 1.92 8.80
C ILE A 57 7.65 1.78 7.52
N THR A 58 8.98 1.87 7.64
CA THR A 58 9.92 1.74 6.52
C THR A 58 9.73 0.41 5.80
N THR A 59 9.71 -0.70 6.55
CA THR A 59 9.51 -2.05 6.00
C THR A 59 8.15 -2.20 5.32
N SER A 60 7.10 -1.61 5.90
CA SER A 60 5.75 -1.64 5.33
C SER A 60 5.68 -0.86 4.01
N VAL A 61 6.30 0.33 3.97
CA VAL A 61 6.39 1.16 2.77
C VAL A 61 7.18 0.45 1.67
N ASP A 62 8.32 -0.16 2.01
CA ASP A 62 9.16 -0.87 1.04
C ASP A 62 8.40 -2.00 0.36
N ARG A 63 7.66 -2.78 1.16
CA ARG A 63 6.83 -3.88 0.66
C ARG A 63 5.67 -3.41 -0.20
N LEU A 64 5.13 -2.22 0.08
CA LEU A 64 4.05 -1.65 -0.73
C LEU A 64 4.56 -1.26 -2.13
N GLN A 65 5.80 -0.76 -2.25
CA GLN A 65 6.34 -0.17 -3.49
C GLN A 65 6.95 -1.17 -4.49
N GLN A 66 7.38 -2.34 -4.02
CA GLN A 66 8.35 -3.20 -4.73
C GLN A 66 7.79 -4.28 -5.66
N ASP A 67 6.51 -4.29 -6.07
CA ASP A 67 6.16 -5.36 -7.02
C ASP A 67 6.85 -5.16 -8.36
N GLY A 68 7.56 -6.18 -8.79
CA GLY A 68 7.99 -6.35 -10.16
C GLY A 68 8.53 -7.75 -10.30
N SER A 69 7.68 -8.78 -10.15
CA SER A 69 7.80 -10.04 -10.89
C SER A 69 9.22 -10.48 -11.30
N GLU A 70 10.17 -10.55 -10.36
CA GLU A 70 11.51 -11.17 -10.50
C GLU A 70 12.23 -11.22 -9.12
N ALA A 71 11.48 -11.35 -8.02
CA ALA A 71 12.04 -11.60 -6.69
C ALA A 71 11.39 -12.82 -6.02
N SER A 72 10.62 -13.60 -6.78
CA SER A 72 10.26 -14.97 -6.43
C SER A 72 11.28 -15.95 -7.02
N LYS A 73 12.58 -15.70 -6.80
CA LYS A 73 13.44 -16.84 -6.51
C LYS A 73 13.42 -16.95 -5.00
N PRO A 74 12.64 -17.87 -4.41
CA PRO A 74 12.84 -18.14 -3.01
C PRO A 74 14.25 -18.71 -2.89
N GLU A 75 15.16 -17.96 -2.28
CA GLU A 75 16.37 -18.55 -1.72
C GLU A 75 15.90 -19.40 -0.54
N TRP A 76 15.37 -20.58 -0.83
CA TRP A 76 15.28 -21.65 0.14
C TRP A 76 16.71 -22.09 0.41
N GLY A 77 17.34 -21.45 1.40
CA GLY A 77 18.18 -22.22 2.30
C GLY A 77 17.32 -23.34 2.90
N PRO A 78 17.87 -24.53 3.18
CA PRO A 78 17.13 -25.63 3.80
C PRO A 78 16.76 -25.25 5.24
N GLY A 79 15.67 -24.51 5.40
CA GLY A 79 15.13 -24.03 6.67
C GLY A 79 13.72 -24.58 6.85
N THR A 80 13.58 -25.48 7.81
CA THR A 80 12.39 -26.26 8.13
C THR A 80 11.17 -25.38 8.45
N CYS A 81 10.04 -25.59 7.75
CA CYS A 81 8.73 -25.24 8.30
C CYS A 81 8.54 -26.05 9.59
N GLY A 82 8.42 -25.36 10.72
CA GLY A 82 8.42 -25.95 12.05
C GLY A 82 7.31 -26.99 12.24
N LYS A 83 7.66 -28.06 12.97
CA LYS A 83 6.69 -29.00 13.54
C LYS A 83 5.80 -28.26 14.54
N ALA A 84 4.61 -27.83 14.12
CA ALA A 84 3.52 -27.54 15.04
C ALA A 84 2.71 -28.83 15.25
N GLY A 85 2.37 -29.11 16.51
CA GLY A 85 1.85 -30.39 16.99
C GLY A 85 0.60 -30.91 16.27
N SER A 86 0.44 -32.23 16.35
CA SER A 86 -0.68 -33.02 15.85
C SER A 86 -2.04 -32.38 16.12
N LEU A 87 -2.67 -31.87 15.07
CA LEU A 87 -4.11 -31.95 14.82
C LEU A 87 -4.27 -32.01 13.30
N ALA A 88 -4.42 -33.23 12.80
CA ALA A 88 -4.62 -33.51 11.38
C ALA A 88 -6.03 -33.10 10.96
N LEU A 89 -6.17 -31.85 10.51
CA LEU A 89 -7.16 -31.47 9.51
C LEU A 89 -6.37 -31.14 8.24
N GLY A 90 -6.48 -32.03 7.26
CA GLY A 90 -5.73 -31.98 6.02
C GLY A 90 -5.98 -30.70 5.23
N SER A 91 -4.96 -29.84 5.20
CA SER A 91 -4.55 -28.97 4.10
C SER A 91 -3.27 -28.28 4.53
N ALA A 92 -2.10 -28.82 4.17
CA ALA A 92 -0.84 -28.10 4.26
C ALA A 92 -0.81 -27.01 3.17
N SER A 93 -1.63 -25.98 3.30
CA SER A 93 -1.46 -24.77 2.53
C SER A 93 -0.29 -24.02 3.14
N CYS A 94 0.86 -24.02 2.46
CA CYS A 94 1.78 -22.90 2.59
C CYS A 94 0.99 -21.66 2.19
N VAL A 95 0.38 -20.97 3.15
CA VAL A 95 -0.19 -19.65 2.90
C VAL A 95 1.00 -18.74 2.70
N THR A 96 1.54 -18.72 1.48
CA THR A 96 2.41 -17.64 1.05
C THR A 96 1.54 -16.41 1.12
N ARG A 97 1.78 -15.56 2.13
CA ARG A 97 1.08 -14.29 2.29
C ARG A 97 1.52 -13.40 1.13
N LYS A 98 0.84 -13.51 -0.01
CA LYS A 98 1.03 -12.60 -1.15
C LYS A 98 0.39 -11.29 -0.75
N LEU A 99 1.20 -10.38 -0.24
CA LEU A 99 0.77 -9.02 0.08
C LEU A 99 0.30 -8.35 -1.23
N PRO A 100 -0.70 -7.45 -1.19
CA PRO A 100 -0.99 -6.60 -2.34
C PRO A 100 0.24 -5.77 -2.67
N LEU A 101 0.56 -5.78 -3.96
CA LEU A 101 1.86 -5.41 -4.48
C LEU A 101 1.62 -4.24 -5.45
N PHE A 102 1.99 -3.03 -5.01
CA PHE A 102 1.66 -1.80 -5.73
C PHE A 102 2.91 -1.30 -6.45
N LYS A 103 2.94 -1.43 -7.78
CA LYS A 103 4.00 -0.93 -8.66
C LYS A 103 4.04 0.61 -8.66
N CYS A 104 4.37 1.23 -7.53
CA CYS A 104 4.20 2.65 -7.24
C CYS A 104 5.40 3.20 -6.47
N CYS A 105 5.50 4.52 -6.41
CA CYS A 105 6.53 5.20 -5.64
C CYS A 105 5.96 6.48 -5.01
N GLY A 106 6.24 6.66 -3.73
CA GLY A 106 5.70 7.76 -2.92
C GLY A 106 4.20 7.62 -2.63
N SER A 107 3.67 8.54 -1.84
CA SER A 107 2.26 8.53 -1.43
C SER A 107 1.36 8.95 -2.59
N ASN A 108 1.59 10.13 -3.14
CA ASN A 108 0.90 10.70 -4.30
C ASN A 108 1.81 10.71 -5.54
N SER A 109 3.13 10.85 -5.35
CA SER A 109 4.10 10.81 -6.44
C SER A 109 5.51 10.48 -5.95
N SER A 110 6.41 10.11 -6.87
CA SER A 110 7.82 9.97 -6.54
C SER A 110 8.48 11.28 -6.09
N ALA A 111 7.85 12.44 -6.32
CA ALA A 111 8.36 13.73 -5.87
C ALA A 111 8.16 13.98 -4.38
N ASP A 112 7.30 13.20 -3.70
CA ASP A 112 7.03 13.33 -2.26
C ASP A 112 8.31 13.13 -1.43
N TRP A 113 9.27 12.37 -1.98
CA TRP A 113 10.57 12.15 -1.39
C TRP A 113 11.44 13.41 -1.34
N GLN A 114 11.31 14.34 -2.27
CA GLN A 114 12.20 15.52 -2.39
C GLN A 114 12.24 16.38 -1.11
N HIS A 115 11.16 16.35 -0.33
CA HIS A 115 11.02 17.10 0.92
C HIS A 115 10.97 16.20 2.16
N SER A 116 11.36 14.93 2.02
CA SER A 116 11.34 13.97 3.13
C SER A 116 12.60 14.07 3.99
N ALA A 117 12.47 13.72 5.27
CA ALA A 117 13.59 13.62 6.19
C ALA A 117 14.64 12.60 5.69
N TYR A 118 14.21 11.58 4.94
CA TYR A 118 15.07 10.57 4.34
C TYR A 118 16.12 11.17 3.41
N ILE A 119 15.77 12.09 2.50
CA ILE A 119 16.74 12.66 1.53
C ILE A 119 17.84 13.47 2.21
N LEU A 120 17.52 14.05 3.38
CA LEU A 120 18.49 14.79 4.19
C LEU A 120 19.34 13.86 5.08
N SER A 121 18.96 12.60 5.22
CA SER A 121 19.61 11.65 6.10
C SER A 121 20.85 11.03 5.45
N ARG A 122 21.75 10.47 6.26
CA ARG A 122 22.98 9.84 5.73
C ARG A 122 22.68 8.56 4.96
N GLU A 123 21.58 7.92 5.32
CA GLU A 123 21.08 6.69 4.72
C GLU A 123 20.66 6.90 3.27
N ALA A 124 20.27 8.11 2.86
CA ALA A 124 19.94 8.37 1.46
C ALA A 124 21.15 8.15 0.52
N GLU A 125 22.39 8.39 0.97
CA GLU A 125 23.60 8.18 0.15
C GLU A 125 23.52 8.86 -1.24
N GLY A 126 22.91 10.04 -1.30
CA GLY A 126 22.70 10.80 -2.53
C GLY A 126 21.58 10.27 -3.44
N ARG A 127 20.74 9.36 -2.95
CA ARG A 127 19.53 8.91 -3.66
C ARG A 127 18.42 9.97 -3.58
N LEU A 128 17.61 10.05 -4.64
CA LEU A 128 16.42 10.90 -4.73
C LEU A 128 15.13 10.17 -4.31
N VAL A 129 15.16 8.84 -4.33
CA VAL A 129 14.10 7.95 -3.83
C VAL A 129 14.75 6.73 -3.18
N PRO A 130 14.05 5.99 -2.31
CA PRO A 130 14.57 4.73 -1.81
C PRO A 130 14.61 3.65 -2.89
N ASP A 131 15.44 2.62 -2.69
CA ASP A 131 15.60 1.55 -3.70
C ASP A 131 14.32 0.72 -3.89
N SER A 132 13.39 0.76 -2.91
CA SER A 132 12.06 0.18 -3.00
C SER A 132 11.19 0.76 -4.12
N CYS A 133 11.46 2.00 -4.53
CA CYS A 133 10.74 2.67 -5.62
C CYS A 133 11.21 2.24 -7.02
N CYS A 134 12.30 1.47 -7.11
CA CYS A 134 12.88 1.08 -8.38
C CYS A 134 12.16 -0.13 -8.98
N LYS A 135 12.04 -0.12 -10.30
CA LYS A 135 11.49 -1.23 -11.10
C LYS A 135 12.35 -2.48 -10.99
N THR A 136 13.68 -2.29 -10.94
CA THR A 136 14.65 -3.34 -10.69
C THR A 136 15.38 -2.99 -9.41
N VAL A 137 15.31 -3.89 -8.41
CA VAL A 137 15.91 -3.65 -7.10
C VAL A 137 17.42 -3.82 -7.22
N VAL A 138 18.13 -2.71 -7.32
CA VAL A 138 19.60 -2.63 -7.36
C VAL A 138 20.03 -1.59 -6.34
N ALA A 139 21.14 -1.87 -5.65
CA ALA A 139 21.70 -0.92 -4.69
C ALA A 139 21.92 0.45 -5.34
N ARG A 140 21.42 1.51 -4.69
CA ARG A 140 21.55 2.90 -5.13
C ARG A 140 20.90 3.23 -6.48
N CYS A 141 19.93 2.44 -6.92
CA CYS A 141 19.16 2.74 -8.14
C CYS A 141 18.45 4.11 -8.06
N GLY A 142 18.09 4.56 -6.85
CA GLY A 142 17.42 5.83 -6.59
C GLY A 142 18.25 7.09 -6.85
N GLN A 143 19.54 7.00 -7.22
CA GLN A 143 20.37 8.17 -7.56
C GLN A 143 19.91 8.88 -8.84
N ARG A 144 19.23 8.18 -9.74
CA ARG A 144 18.72 8.75 -11.00
C ARG A 144 17.22 8.55 -11.13
N ALA A 145 16.48 9.66 -11.14
CA ALA A 145 15.02 9.65 -11.17
C ALA A 145 14.40 9.55 -12.58
N HIS A 146 14.85 8.58 -13.39
CA HIS A 146 14.37 8.41 -14.76
C HIS A 146 13.10 7.52 -14.83
N PRO A 147 12.10 7.84 -15.69
CA PRO A 147 10.86 7.04 -15.83
C PRO A 147 11.08 5.58 -16.23
N SER A 148 12.23 5.23 -16.84
CA SER A 148 12.56 3.84 -17.17
C SER A 148 12.96 3.01 -15.94
N ASN A 149 13.38 3.65 -14.85
CA ASN A 149 13.91 2.99 -13.66
C ASN A 149 12.96 3.08 -12.45
N ILE A 150 12.13 4.13 -12.36
CA ILE A 150 11.23 4.38 -11.23
C ILE A 150 9.77 4.32 -11.69
N TYR A 151 8.88 3.81 -10.84
CA TYR A 151 7.44 3.90 -11.06
C TYR A 151 6.93 5.34 -10.90
N LYS A 152 6.49 5.95 -12.01
CA LYS A 152 5.76 7.22 -12.02
C LYS A 152 4.31 6.95 -12.39
N VAL A 153 3.52 6.60 -11.38
CA VAL A 153 2.08 6.37 -11.52
C VAL A 153 1.36 7.62 -11.05
N GLU A 154 0.37 8.09 -11.81
CA GLU A 154 -0.49 9.18 -11.37
C GLU A 154 -1.22 8.79 -10.07
N GLY A 155 -1.09 9.63 -9.05
CA GLY A 155 -1.67 9.41 -7.72
C GLY A 155 -0.90 8.44 -6.82
N GLY A 156 0.26 7.94 -7.26
CA GLY A 156 1.21 7.21 -6.41
C GLY A 156 0.65 5.92 -5.81
N CYS A 157 1.13 5.56 -4.61
CA CYS A 157 0.66 4.38 -3.92
C CYS A 157 -0.75 4.54 -3.31
N ILE A 158 -1.16 5.77 -2.97
CA ILE A 158 -2.50 6.05 -2.44
C ILE A 158 -3.56 5.67 -3.48
N THR A 159 -3.41 6.08 -4.73
CA THR A 159 -4.39 5.73 -5.77
C THR A 159 -4.42 4.22 -6.04
N LYS A 160 -3.30 3.52 -5.89
CA LYS A 160 -3.27 2.05 -5.96
C LYS A 160 -4.00 1.40 -4.79
N LEU A 161 -3.88 1.96 -3.59
CA LEU A 161 -4.63 1.52 -2.43
C LEU A 161 -6.14 1.80 -2.58
N GLU A 162 -6.52 2.96 -3.10
CA GLU A 162 -7.92 3.28 -3.41
C GLU A 162 -8.51 2.28 -4.42
N GLN A 163 -7.76 1.95 -5.47
CA GLN A 163 -8.16 0.94 -6.46
C GLN A 163 -8.32 -0.44 -5.82
N PHE A 164 -7.39 -0.84 -4.95
CA PHE A 164 -7.46 -2.12 -4.25
C PHE A 164 -8.69 -2.20 -3.34
N LEU A 165 -8.94 -1.16 -2.54
CA LEU A 165 -10.09 -1.09 -1.67
C LEU A 165 -11.40 -1.08 -2.47
N ALA A 166 -11.49 -0.28 -3.54
CA ALA A 166 -12.67 -0.23 -4.40
C ALA A 166 -12.97 -1.59 -5.04
N ASN A 167 -11.94 -2.30 -5.53
CA ASN A 167 -12.10 -3.59 -6.20
C ASN A 167 -12.52 -4.73 -5.24
N HIS A 168 -12.11 -4.65 -3.98
CA HIS A 168 -12.42 -5.66 -2.97
C HIS A 168 -13.54 -5.25 -2.00
N LEU A 169 -14.12 -4.06 -2.14
CA LEU A 169 -15.11 -3.52 -1.21
C LEU A 169 -16.33 -4.44 -1.05
N LEU A 170 -16.79 -5.06 -2.13
CA LEU A 170 -17.92 -5.98 -2.10
C LEU A 170 -17.63 -7.23 -1.25
N LEU A 171 -16.43 -7.82 -1.42
CA LEU A 171 -16.03 -9.01 -0.66
C LEU A 171 -15.82 -8.66 0.82
N MET A 172 -15.16 -7.54 1.10
CA MET A 172 -14.97 -7.07 2.47
C MET A 172 -16.30 -6.73 3.15
N GLY A 173 -17.24 -6.13 2.39
CA GLY A 173 -18.60 -5.85 2.86
C GLY A 173 -19.39 -7.11 3.17
N ALA A 174 -19.36 -8.12 2.29
CA ALA A 174 -20.04 -9.40 2.51
C ALA A 174 -19.53 -10.13 3.76
N VAL A 175 -18.20 -10.18 3.94
CA VAL A 175 -17.58 -10.78 5.13
C VAL A 175 -17.97 -9.99 6.40
N GLY A 176 -17.95 -8.65 6.34
CA GLY A 176 -18.36 -7.81 7.46
C GLY A 176 -19.80 -8.02 7.90
N ILE A 177 -20.73 -8.13 6.95
CA ILE A 177 -22.15 -8.42 7.22
C ILE A 177 -22.30 -9.81 7.84
N GLY A 178 -21.63 -10.83 7.30
CA GLY A 178 -21.69 -12.19 7.84
C GLY A 178 -21.21 -12.27 9.30
N VAL A 179 -20.09 -11.60 9.62
CA VAL A 179 -19.57 -11.52 10.99
C VAL A 179 -20.56 -10.78 11.91
N ALA A 180 -21.15 -9.68 11.45
CA ALA A 180 -22.14 -8.94 12.25
C ALA A 180 -23.38 -9.80 12.57
N CYS A 181 -23.90 -10.56 11.61
CA CYS A 181 -25.03 -11.47 11.83
C CYS A 181 -24.71 -12.57 12.86
N LEU A 182 -23.49 -13.10 12.86
CA LEU A 182 -23.04 -14.09 13.85
C LEU A 182 -22.96 -13.47 15.26
N GLN A 183 -22.38 -12.28 15.39
CA GLN A 183 -22.28 -11.58 16.68
C GLN A 183 -23.67 -11.27 17.28
N VAL A 184 -24.64 -10.86 16.44
CA VAL A 184 -26.02 -10.61 16.88
C VAL A 184 -26.74 -11.88 17.30
N SER A 185 -26.45 -13.02 16.65
CA SER A 185 -27.04 -14.30 17.00
C SER A 185 -26.50 -14.86 18.31
N GLU A 186 -25.22 -14.63 18.62
CA GLU A 186 -24.63 -14.98 19.92
C GLU A 186 -25.17 -14.09 21.06
N GLU A 187 -25.26 -12.78 20.86
CA GLU A 187 -25.84 -11.87 21.86
C GLU A 187 -27.35 -12.15 22.05
N GLY A 188 -28.06 -12.52 20.99
CA GLY A 188 -29.44 -13.00 21.03
C GLY A 188 -29.59 -14.35 21.76
N GLY A 189 -28.64 -15.27 21.60
CA GLY A 189 -28.56 -16.53 22.33
C GLY A 189 -28.24 -16.33 23.82
N ARG A 190 -27.28 -15.45 24.12
CA ARG A 190 -26.89 -15.08 25.49
C ARG A 190 -28.03 -14.36 26.22
N ARG A 191 -28.76 -13.46 25.56
CA ARG A 191 -29.97 -12.82 26.11
C ARG A 191 -31.11 -13.81 26.33
N ARG A 192 -31.32 -14.77 25.43
CA ARG A 192 -32.30 -15.85 25.64
C ARG A 192 -31.91 -16.77 26.80
N ALA A 193 -30.63 -17.12 26.94
CA ALA A 193 -30.14 -17.92 28.06
C ALA A 193 -30.26 -17.18 29.41
N LEU A 194 -29.94 -15.89 29.46
CA LEU A 194 -30.14 -15.04 30.65
C LEU A 194 -31.62 -14.89 31.04
N ASN A 195 -32.52 -14.78 30.05
CA ASN A 195 -33.96 -14.71 30.29
C ASN A 195 -34.61 -16.08 30.56
N ALA A 196 -33.91 -17.18 30.27
CA ALA A 196 -34.33 -18.55 30.56
C ALA A 196 -33.78 -19.09 31.88
N LEU A 197 -32.83 -18.38 32.52
CA LEU A 197 -32.47 -18.68 33.91
C LEU A 197 -33.66 -18.32 34.80
N PRO A 198 -34.16 -19.23 35.65
CA PRO A 198 -35.18 -18.89 36.62
C PRO A 198 -34.63 -17.77 37.51
N ARG A 199 -35.36 -16.65 37.61
CA ARG A 199 -35.08 -15.62 38.61
C ARG A 199 -35.09 -16.31 39.97
N ALA A 200 -33.92 -16.41 40.60
CA ALA A 200 -33.82 -16.81 42.00
C ALA A 200 -34.64 -15.80 42.82
N VAL A 201 -35.80 -16.24 43.30
CA VAL A 201 -36.58 -15.51 44.29
C VAL A 201 -35.77 -15.60 45.58
N ILE A 202 -35.08 -14.53 45.95
CA ILE A 202 -34.48 -14.40 47.27
C ILE A 202 -35.65 -14.17 48.24
N PRO A 203 -35.91 -15.07 49.20
CA PRO A 203 -36.93 -14.83 50.21
C PRO A 203 -36.45 -13.72 51.16
N ASP A 204 -37.30 -12.71 51.32
CA ASP A 204 -37.15 -11.61 52.28
C ASP A 204 -37.27 -12.19 53.71
N HIS A 205 -36.33 -11.86 54.60
CA HIS A 205 -36.31 -12.27 56.00
C HIS A 205 -36.36 -11.05 56.91
#